data_AF-A0A0L0TC06-F1
#
_entry.id   AF-A0A0L0TC06-F1
#
_cell.length_a   1.000
_cell.length_b   1.000
_cell.length_c   1.000
_cell.angle_alpha   90.00
_cell.angle_beta   90.00
_cell.angle_gamma   90.00
#
_symmetry.space_group_name_H-M   'P 1'
#
loop_
_entity.id
_entity.type
_entity.pdbx_description
1 polymer ?
#
loop_
_entity_poly.entity_id
_entity_poly.type
_entity_poly.pdbx_seq_one_letter_code
_entity_poly.pdbx_strand_id
1 'polypeptide(L)'
;MLTPQFSVTQTDADVTLRIRAPHVRATNVETLVAGPNFRFHCKPYFLSVYFSGDLDDEAEAEDRIQAKYDIDAGWFTITIPKKVPGTTFDDLDVLPQLLVPPSKREKQGSMTGVGIHEVAADSDDEDDEEDEEDWTWDQHLPDADADPTVTDKLVGFRYGFANELRGVFASHQDELPEVLDVPDPDSTSPADRTVARIEREDGDFNEDHYMENFVEDGDIQSLLKCAPWWKSLTAPAIDASLAETPSKPPAPTPDASSLATDMDRLTLTTAMAPPLEFTQAEQDALVQRSTRKMLVTKVDRGPSLLALIDVVLSYALAVRLEAGDEISDNPEASWMVSKVCATLSGMERFTSLHAVLTTFTRRALCYPLYRHRALARRAILDTHTILARGGRRGAIRALLAVHHVLARDDTRFVFNTVWIDPLLNWVIGMGDAKWSTLWRKMMAAVANEGETVGQKVWARVGKEVDGEVAREWRLEQWEALAREIAVEDVDSDDEDE
;
A
#
# COMPACT_ATOMS: atom_id res chain seq x y z
N MET A 1 -7.37 -22.55 5.36
CA MET A 1 -5.89 -22.52 5.30
C MET A 1 -5.45 -23.01 3.92
N LEU A 2 -4.40 -22.43 3.35
CA LEU A 2 -3.86 -22.81 2.04
C LEU A 2 -2.59 -23.64 2.21
N THR A 3 -2.47 -24.75 1.50
CA THR A 3 -1.20 -25.48 1.42
C THR A 3 -0.28 -24.73 0.45
N PRO A 4 0.86 -24.20 0.91
CA PRO A 4 1.80 -23.50 0.04
C PRO A 4 2.47 -24.47 -0.94
N GLN A 5 2.97 -23.93 -2.06
CA GLN A 5 3.89 -24.69 -2.91
C GLN A 5 5.21 -24.87 -2.13
N PHE A 6 5.75 -26.08 -2.09
CA PHE A 6 7.01 -26.33 -1.38
C PHE A 6 7.92 -27.31 -2.12
N SER A 7 9.20 -27.29 -1.76
CA SER A 7 10.19 -28.27 -2.19
C SER A 7 11.12 -28.58 -1.02
N VAL A 8 11.57 -29.82 -0.93
CA VAL A 8 12.47 -30.25 0.13
C VAL A 8 13.79 -30.74 -0.46
N THR A 9 14.89 -30.35 0.16
CA THR A 9 16.23 -30.88 -0.11
C THR A 9 16.92 -31.24 1.20
N GLN A 10 17.95 -32.08 1.18
CA GLN A 10 18.70 -32.43 2.39
C GLN A 10 20.21 -32.41 2.16
N THR A 11 20.94 -32.20 3.24
CA THR A 11 22.39 -32.44 3.37
C THR A 11 22.62 -33.59 4.35
N ASP A 12 23.87 -33.93 4.66
CA ASP A 12 24.17 -34.93 5.69
C ASP A 12 23.64 -34.50 7.07
N ALA A 13 23.67 -33.20 7.39
CA ALA A 13 23.29 -32.69 8.71
C ALA A 13 21.84 -32.17 8.77
N ASP A 14 21.32 -31.61 7.68
CA ASP A 14 20.11 -30.77 7.73
C ASP A 14 19.10 -31.14 6.64
N VAL A 15 17.84 -30.77 6.87
CA VAL A 15 16.78 -30.72 5.87
C VAL A 15 16.47 -29.25 5.58
N THR A 16 16.32 -28.90 4.31
CA THR A 16 15.95 -27.55 3.85
C THR A 16 14.61 -27.58 3.15
N LEU A 17 13.60 -26.92 3.72
CA LEU A 17 12.33 -26.65 3.07
C LEU A 17 12.36 -25.29 2.40
N ARG A 18 11.92 -25.24 1.15
CA ARG A 18 11.56 -23.98 0.48
C ARG A 18 10.05 -23.93 0.36
N ILE A 19 9.43 -22.90 0.90
CA ILE A 19 7.96 -22.74 1.00
C ILE A 19 7.56 -21.43 0.35
N ARG A 20 6.70 -21.48 -0.67
CA ARG A 20 6.18 -20.29 -1.37
C ARG A 20 4.93 -19.80 -0.66
N ALA A 21 5.09 -18.72 0.10
CA ALA A 21 4.03 -18.03 0.81
C ALA A 21 4.14 -16.52 0.51
N PRO A 22 3.64 -16.05 -0.65
CA PRO A 22 3.58 -14.62 -0.97
C PRO A 22 2.56 -13.90 -0.07
N HIS A 23 2.72 -12.58 0.04
CA HIS A 23 1.76 -11.69 0.74
C HIS A 23 1.61 -11.94 2.24
N VAL A 24 2.65 -12.46 2.89
CA VAL A 24 2.70 -12.62 4.35
C VAL A 24 3.85 -11.84 4.98
N ARG A 25 3.70 -11.53 6.26
CA ARG A 25 4.75 -10.98 7.09
C ARG A 25 5.56 -12.10 7.74
N ALA A 26 6.89 -12.02 7.63
CA ALA A 26 7.79 -12.98 8.24
C ALA A 26 7.67 -13.04 9.78
N THR A 27 7.18 -11.97 10.43
CA THR A 27 6.94 -11.92 11.88
C THR A 27 5.81 -12.82 12.34
N ASN A 28 4.90 -13.21 11.45
CA ASN A 28 3.72 -14.01 11.76
C ASN A 28 3.96 -15.49 11.43
N VAL A 29 5.22 -15.89 11.27
CA VAL A 29 5.60 -17.27 11.00
C VAL A 29 5.76 -18.01 12.31
N GLU A 30 5.00 -19.08 12.44
CA GLU A 30 5.12 -20.06 13.50
C GLU A 30 5.63 -21.36 12.87
N THR A 31 6.69 -21.91 13.44
CA THR A 31 7.19 -23.24 13.10
C THR A 31 7.05 -24.15 14.31
N LEU A 32 6.86 -25.44 14.08
CA LEU A 32 6.87 -26.44 15.14
C LEU A 32 7.56 -27.69 14.64
N VAL A 33 8.51 -28.21 15.41
CA VAL A 33 9.14 -29.51 15.17
C VAL A 33 8.65 -30.51 16.23
N ALA A 34 8.16 -31.67 15.78
CA ALA A 34 7.74 -32.75 16.65
C ALA A 34 8.09 -34.11 16.03
N GLY A 35 9.25 -34.65 16.41
CA GLY A 35 9.80 -35.89 15.89
C GLY A 35 9.96 -35.83 14.36
N PRO A 36 9.27 -36.69 13.58
CA PRO A 36 9.34 -36.64 12.12
C PRO A 36 8.46 -35.54 11.50
N ASN A 37 7.64 -34.84 12.29
CA ASN A 37 6.72 -33.83 11.79
C ASN A 37 7.31 -32.42 11.88
N PHE A 38 7.20 -31.69 10.78
CA PHE A 38 7.43 -30.25 10.74
C PHE A 38 6.14 -29.54 10.37
N ARG A 39 5.76 -28.51 11.15
CA ARG A 39 4.63 -27.63 10.82
C ARG A 39 5.13 -26.22 10.58
N PHE A 40 4.58 -25.61 9.55
CA PHE A 40 4.72 -24.21 9.21
C PHE A 40 3.34 -23.60 9.16
N HIS A 41 3.14 -22.54 9.92
CA HIS A 41 1.92 -21.76 9.93
C HIS A 41 2.29 -20.28 9.74
N CYS A 42 1.67 -19.66 8.74
CA CYS A 42 1.77 -18.23 8.51
C CYS A 42 0.55 -17.83 7.70
N LYS A 43 -0.47 -17.29 8.37
CA LYS A 43 -1.80 -17.03 7.79
C LYS A 43 -1.65 -16.35 6.42
N PRO A 44 -2.30 -16.89 5.36
CA PRO A 44 -3.25 -18.01 5.33
C PRO A 44 -2.64 -19.42 5.19
N TYR A 45 -1.31 -19.53 5.12
CA TYR A 45 -0.61 -20.74 4.79
C TYR A 45 -0.47 -21.67 5.98
N PHE A 46 -0.73 -22.95 5.72
CA PHE A 46 -0.45 -24.04 6.63
C PHE A 46 0.19 -25.18 5.87
N LEU A 47 1.31 -25.66 6.36
CA LEU A 47 2.02 -26.80 5.81
C LEU A 47 2.45 -27.73 6.96
N SER A 48 2.00 -28.98 6.93
CA SER A 48 2.48 -30.03 7.82
C SER A 48 3.10 -31.16 6.99
N VAL A 49 4.39 -31.43 7.25
CA VAL A 49 5.23 -32.35 6.50
C VAL A 49 5.75 -33.43 7.43
N TYR A 50 5.62 -34.69 7.03
CA TYR A 50 6.10 -35.87 7.75
C TYR A 50 7.28 -36.50 7.01
N PHE A 51 8.45 -36.46 7.65
CA PHE A 51 9.67 -37.06 7.15
C PHE A 51 9.82 -38.54 7.53
N SER A 52 10.72 -39.24 6.85
CA SER A 52 11.06 -40.64 7.13
C SER A 52 11.95 -40.82 8.36
N GLY A 53 12.57 -39.75 8.85
CA GLY A 53 13.36 -39.73 10.07
C GLY A 53 13.01 -38.54 10.97
N ASP A 54 13.48 -38.61 12.21
CA ASP A 54 13.25 -37.57 13.21
C ASP A 54 14.10 -36.32 12.94
N LEU A 55 13.45 -35.17 13.07
CA LEU A 55 14.09 -33.87 13.16
C LEU A 55 14.53 -33.61 14.61
N ASP A 56 15.44 -32.65 14.77
CA ASP A 56 15.92 -32.25 16.09
C ASP A 56 14.95 -31.26 16.74
N ASP A 57 14.06 -31.75 17.61
CA ASP A 57 13.06 -30.94 18.32
C ASP A 57 13.72 -29.90 19.27
N GLU A 58 14.93 -30.17 19.78
CA GLU A 58 15.66 -29.24 20.64
C GLU A 58 16.26 -28.07 19.83
N ALA A 59 16.37 -28.21 18.50
CA ALA A 59 16.89 -27.15 17.62
C ALA A 59 16.03 -25.89 17.64
N GLU A 60 14.74 -25.99 17.96
CA GLU A 60 13.84 -24.83 18.09
C GLU A 60 14.15 -24.03 19.36
N ALA A 61 14.34 -24.72 20.50
CA ALA A 61 14.70 -24.08 21.78
C ALA A 61 16.13 -23.51 21.79
N GLU A 62 17.04 -24.09 21.01
CA GLU A 62 18.43 -23.65 20.87
C GLU A 62 18.66 -22.67 19.70
N ASP A 63 17.61 -22.22 19.02
CA ASP A 63 17.66 -21.27 17.90
C ASP A 63 18.60 -21.74 16.75
N ARG A 64 18.65 -23.07 16.53
CA ARG A 64 19.45 -23.69 15.46
C ARG A 64 18.70 -23.80 14.13
N ILE A 65 17.39 -23.57 14.14
CA ILE A 65 16.56 -23.53 12.92
C ILE A 65 16.78 -22.19 12.22
N GLN A 66 17.27 -22.24 10.98
CA GLN A 66 17.50 -21.02 10.20
C GLN A 66 16.35 -20.78 9.23
N ALA A 67 15.62 -19.67 9.40
CA ALA A 67 14.60 -19.23 8.46
C ALA A 67 15.06 -17.97 7.71
N LYS A 68 14.93 -17.97 6.38
CA LYS A 68 15.17 -16.81 5.51
C LYS A 68 13.94 -16.57 4.65
N TYR A 69 13.49 -15.31 4.56
CA TYR A 69 12.37 -14.92 3.71
C TYR A 69 12.82 -14.00 2.59
N ASP A 70 12.57 -14.41 1.35
CA ASP A 70 12.67 -13.57 0.17
C ASP A 70 11.31 -12.92 -0.09
N ILE A 71 11.15 -11.67 0.34
CA ILE A 71 9.91 -10.88 0.21
C ILE A 71 9.54 -10.69 -1.28
N ASP A 72 10.54 -10.47 -2.14
CA ASP A 72 10.31 -10.20 -3.55
C ASP A 72 9.81 -11.45 -4.29
N ALA A 73 10.36 -12.62 -3.96
CA ALA A 73 9.95 -13.88 -4.58
C ALA A 73 8.78 -14.57 -3.86
N GLY A 74 8.50 -14.19 -2.61
CA GLY A 74 7.50 -14.82 -1.73
C GLY A 74 7.92 -16.21 -1.26
N TRP A 75 9.22 -16.45 -1.05
CA TRP A 75 9.76 -17.76 -0.66
C TRP A 75 10.43 -17.72 0.71
N PHE A 76 9.98 -18.60 1.60
CA PHE A 76 10.72 -18.98 2.79
C PHE A 76 11.71 -20.09 2.45
N THR A 77 12.89 -20.03 3.05
CA THR A 77 13.88 -21.11 3.08
C THR A 77 14.17 -21.41 4.54
N ILE A 78 13.72 -22.57 5.00
CA ILE A 78 13.83 -23.03 6.39
C ILE A 78 14.77 -24.23 6.42
N THR A 79 15.86 -24.11 7.18
CA THR A 79 16.85 -25.17 7.38
C THR A 79 16.71 -25.72 8.80
N ILE A 80 16.47 -27.02 8.90
CA ILE A 80 16.17 -27.74 10.14
C ILE A 80 17.21 -28.86 10.32
N PRO A 81 17.91 -28.93 11.46
CA PRO A 81 18.83 -30.01 11.75
C PRO A 81 18.12 -31.36 11.89
N LYS A 82 18.78 -32.43 11.44
CA LYS A 82 18.34 -33.81 11.68
C LYS A 82 18.72 -34.21 13.10
N LYS A 83 17.88 -35.04 13.75
CA LYS A 83 18.19 -35.60 15.07
C LYS A 83 19.48 -36.44 15.06
N VAL A 84 19.72 -37.13 13.95
CA VAL A 84 20.95 -37.93 13.74
C VAL A 84 21.63 -37.49 12.44
N PRO A 85 22.72 -36.73 12.52
CA PRO A 85 23.51 -36.36 11.34
C PRO A 85 24.02 -37.59 10.58
N GLY A 86 24.00 -37.53 9.26
CA GLY A 86 24.37 -38.59 8.34
C GLY A 86 23.24 -39.56 7.98
N THR A 87 22.04 -39.38 8.54
CA THR A 87 20.85 -40.14 8.13
C THR A 87 20.25 -39.57 6.86
N THR A 88 20.03 -40.40 5.85
CA THR A 88 19.35 -40.00 4.61
C THR A 88 17.85 -40.15 4.80
N PHE A 89 17.09 -39.10 4.50
CA PHE A 89 15.63 -39.15 4.50
C PHE A 89 15.16 -39.53 3.10
N ASP A 90 14.35 -40.59 3.01
CA ASP A 90 13.83 -41.10 1.75
C ASP A 90 12.59 -40.31 1.26
N ASP A 91 12.29 -40.42 -0.03
CA ASP A 91 11.09 -39.92 -0.71
C ASP A 91 10.82 -38.40 -0.58
N LEU A 92 11.88 -37.60 -0.42
CA LEU A 92 11.77 -36.12 -0.31
C LEU A 92 11.23 -35.45 -1.58
N ASP A 93 11.31 -36.11 -2.74
CA ASP A 93 10.77 -35.67 -4.02
C ASP A 93 9.31 -36.08 -4.22
N VAL A 94 8.78 -36.99 -3.41
CA VAL A 94 7.38 -37.44 -3.43
C VAL A 94 6.53 -36.58 -2.50
N LEU A 95 6.44 -35.28 -2.80
CA LEU A 95 5.76 -34.27 -1.96
C LEU A 95 4.36 -34.66 -1.45
N PRO A 96 3.47 -35.31 -2.23
CA PRO A 96 2.18 -35.74 -1.72
C PRO A 96 2.26 -36.74 -0.57
N GLN A 97 3.27 -37.62 -0.55
CA GLN A 97 3.45 -38.56 0.54
C GLN A 97 3.83 -37.83 1.82
N LEU A 98 4.71 -36.83 1.72
CA LEU A 98 5.14 -36.04 2.87
C LEU A 98 3.99 -35.30 3.58
N LEU A 99 2.86 -35.04 2.91
CA LEU A 99 1.68 -34.42 3.53
C LEU A 99 0.83 -35.40 4.36
N VAL A 100 1.05 -36.71 4.20
CA VAL A 100 0.26 -37.77 4.85
C VAL A 100 0.99 -38.32 6.08
N PRO A 101 0.34 -38.38 7.26
CA PRO A 101 0.90 -38.98 8.47
C PRO A 101 1.29 -40.46 8.27
N PRO A 102 2.35 -40.95 8.91
CA PRO A 102 2.76 -42.36 8.83
C PRO A 102 1.64 -43.35 9.19
N SER A 103 0.82 -43.04 10.20
CA SER A 103 -0.31 -43.88 10.66
C SER A 103 -1.40 -44.10 9.61
N LYS A 104 -1.62 -43.13 8.71
CA LYS A 104 -2.59 -43.24 7.60
C LYS A 104 -1.99 -43.94 6.37
N ARG A 105 -0.66 -43.98 6.21
CA ARG A 105 0.02 -44.67 5.09
C ARG A 105 -0.11 -46.21 5.20
N GLU A 106 -0.11 -46.77 6.40
CA GLU A 106 -0.23 -48.22 6.61
C GLU A 106 -1.64 -48.75 6.30
N LYS A 107 -2.70 -47.98 6.60
CA LYS A 107 -4.09 -48.39 6.31
C LYS A 107 -4.43 -48.42 4.82
N GLN A 108 -3.74 -47.63 3.98
CA GLN A 108 -4.00 -47.54 2.54
C GLN A 108 -3.36 -48.69 1.73
N GLY A 109 -2.37 -49.39 2.29
CA GLY A 109 -1.71 -50.55 1.67
C GLY A 109 -2.45 -51.88 1.86
N SER A 110 -3.46 -51.94 2.74
CA SER A 110 -4.15 -53.18 3.13
C SER A 110 -5.54 -53.31 2.50
N MET A 111 -5.64 -53.20 1.17
CA MET A 111 -6.91 -53.48 0.45
C MET A 111 -6.72 -54.22 -0.89
N THR A 112 -5.76 -55.13 -0.97
CA THR A 112 -5.63 -56.10 -2.07
C THR A 112 -5.36 -57.52 -1.54
N GLY A 113 -6.41 -58.17 -1.04
CA GLY A 113 -6.38 -59.59 -0.67
C GLY A 113 -7.77 -60.21 -0.66
N VAL A 114 -8.07 -61.00 -1.68
CA VAL A 114 -9.33 -61.77 -1.83
C VAL A 114 -9.30 -63.00 -0.90
N GLY A 115 -10.37 -63.24 -0.13
CA GLY A 115 -10.78 -64.61 0.26
C GLY A 115 -11.40 -64.84 1.66
N ILE A 116 -12.72 -65.10 1.67
CA ILE A 116 -13.50 -66.10 2.46
C ILE A 116 -13.62 -65.97 4.00
N HIS A 117 -14.82 -65.52 4.42
CA HIS A 117 -15.73 -65.94 5.51
C HIS A 117 -15.21 -66.73 6.74
N GLU A 118 -15.44 -66.19 7.95
CA GLU A 118 -16.00 -66.93 9.10
C GLU A 118 -16.64 -65.99 10.15
N VAL A 119 -17.66 -66.49 10.82
CA VAL A 119 -18.57 -65.78 11.74
C VAL A 119 -18.20 -66.16 13.17
N ALA A 120 -17.89 -65.19 14.03
CA ALA A 120 -17.87 -65.31 15.50
C ALA A 120 -17.96 -63.87 16.06
N ALA A 121 -19.09 -63.45 16.62
CA ALA A 121 -19.54 -63.62 18.00
C ALA A 121 -19.06 -62.46 18.90
N ASP A 122 -20.05 -61.75 19.44
CA ASP A 122 -19.95 -60.59 20.34
C ASP A 122 -18.84 -60.70 21.40
N SER A 123 -18.06 -59.62 21.49
CA SER A 123 -17.51 -59.14 22.76
C SER A 123 -17.58 -57.62 22.74
N ASP A 124 -18.53 -57.09 23.50
CA ASP A 124 -18.53 -55.72 23.99
C ASP A 124 -17.20 -55.49 24.74
N ASP A 125 -16.28 -54.77 24.12
CA ASP A 125 -15.23 -54.05 24.82
C ASP A 125 -15.39 -52.57 24.43
N GLU A 126 -15.95 -51.81 25.36
CA GLU A 126 -15.89 -50.36 25.41
C GLU A 126 -14.42 -49.96 25.59
N ASP A 127 -13.68 -49.87 24.48
CA ASP A 127 -12.45 -49.09 24.46
C ASP A 127 -12.84 -47.62 24.23
N ASP A 128 -12.76 -46.85 25.32
CA ASP A 128 -12.62 -45.40 25.33
C ASP A 128 -11.37 -45.03 24.48
N GLU A 129 -11.51 -44.98 23.16
CA GLU A 129 -10.68 -44.11 22.34
C GLU A 129 -11.11 -42.69 22.69
N GLU A 130 -10.41 -42.05 23.63
CA GLU A 130 -10.35 -40.60 23.71
C GLU A 130 -10.20 -40.10 22.28
N ASP A 131 -11.20 -39.36 21.78
CA ASP A 131 -11.12 -38.61 20.53
C ASP A 131 -9.94 -37.62 20.68
N GLU A 132 -8.70 -38.08 20.46
CA GLU A 132 -7.58 -37.24 20.06
C GLU A 132 -8.07 -36.53 18.81
N GLU A 133 -8.58 -35.30 18.99
CA GLU A 133 -8.96 -34.42 17.89
C GLU A 133 -7.84 -34.45 16.85
N ASP A 134 -8.08 -35.15 15.75
CA ASP A 134 -7.13 -35.32 14.66
C ASP A 134 -7.00 -33.96 13.97
N TRP A 135 -6.13 -33.09 14.49
CA TRP A 135 -5.80 -31.76 13.94
C TRP A 135 -5.09 -31.83 12.57
N THR A 136 -5.27 -32.92 11.80
CA THR A 136 -4.77 -33.04 10.43
C THR A 136 -5.73 -32.36 9.45
N TRP A 137 -5.42 -31.11 9.10
CA TRP A 137 -6.10 -30.40 8.01
C TRP A 137 -5.79 -31.10 6.68
N ASP A 138 -6.81 -31.28 5.82
CA ASP A 138 -6.62 -31.83 4.47
C ASP A 138 -5.75 -30.88 3.61
N GLN A 139 -4.54 -31.34 3.26
CA GLN A 139 -3.56 -30.56 2.48
C GLN A 139 -3.54 -31.02 1.02
N HIS A 140 -3.59 -30.06 0.09
CA HIS A 140 -3.50 -30.33 -1.34
C HIS A 140 -2.51 -29.38 -2.01
N LEU A 141 -1.53 -29.95 -2.73
CA LEU A 141 -0.52 -29.17 -3.44
C LEU A 141 -1.17 -28.28 -4.52
N PRO A 142 -0.80 -26.99 -4.61
CA PRO A 142 -1.27 -26.11 -5.69
C PRO A 142 -0.65 -26.50 -7.05
N ASP A 143 -1.32 -26.10 -8.14
CA ASP A 143 -0.80 -26.28 -9.51
C ASP A 143 0.55 -25.56 -9.69
N ALA A 144 1.51 -26.19 -10.40
CA ALA A 144 2.92 -25.77 -10.42
C ALA A 144 3.19 -24.31 -10.89
N ASP A 145 2.30 -23.73 -11.69
CA ASP A 145 2.38 -22.37 -12.23
C ASP A 145 1.36 -21.40 -11.61
N ALA A 146 0.51 -21.86 -10.69
CA ALA A 146 -0.49 -21.03 -10.03
C ALA A 146 0.12 -20.26 -8.85
N ASP A 147 -0.19 -18.97 -8.73
CA ASP A 147 -0.01 -18.29 -7.45
C ASP A 147 -1.09 -18.84 -6.49
N PRO A 148 -0.73 -19.40 -5.32
CA PRO A 148 -1.72 -19.96 -4.40
C PRO A 148 -2.71 -18.91 -3.87
N THR A 149 -2.38 -17.61 -3.98
CA THR A 149 -3.31 -16.50 -3.65
C THR A 149 -4.13 -16.02 -4.85
N VAL A 150 -3.69 -16.32 -6.08
CA VAL A 150 -4.38 -15.93 -7.31
C VAL A 150 -4.82 -17.19 -8.03
N THR A 151 -5.97 -17.73 -7.62
CA THR A 151 -6.59 -18.81 -8.39
C THR A 151 -7.20 -18.24 -9.66
N ASP A 152 -6.69 -18.67 -10.81
CA ASP A 152 -7.27 -18.30 -12.12
C ASP A 152 -8.72 -18.83 -12.30
N LYS A 153 -9.15 -19.69 -11.37
CA LYS A 153 -10.48 -20.30 -11.23
C LYS A 153 -11.51 -19.43 -10.49
N LEU A 154 -11.15 -18.26 -9.95
CA LEU A 154 -12.12 -17.37 -9.28
C LEU A 154 -12.98 -16.59 -10.30
N VAL A 155 -14.29 -16.79 -10.23
CA VAL A 155 -15.29 -15.84 -10.73
C VAL A 155 -15.31 -14.68 -9.74
N GLY A 156 -14.90 -13.48 -10.16
CA GLY A 156 -14.81 -12.32 -9.27
C GLY A 156 -14.36 -11.05 -9.99
N PHE A 157 -14.49 -9.91 -9.33
CA PHE A 157 -14.09 -8.62 -9.87
C PHE A 157 -12.60 -8.36 -9.65
N ARG A 158 -11.96 -7.66 -10.60
CA ARG A 158 -10.54 -7.29 -10.49
C ARG A 158 -10.37 -5.94 -9.80
N TYR A 159 -9.22 -5.78 -9.16
CA TYR A 159 -8.80 -4.56 -8.47
C TYR A 159 -7.28 -4.43 -8.46
N GLY A 160 -6.77 -3.45 -7.71
CA GLY A 160 -5.36 -3.16 -7.62
C GLY A 160 -4.82 -2.44 -8.85
N PHE A 161 -3.49 -2.30 -8.89
CA PHE A 161 -2.83 -1.62 -9.99
C PHE A 161 -3.20 -2.22 -11.34
N ALA A 162 -3.65 -1.36 -12.27
CA ALA A 162 -4.11 -1.72 -13.60
C ALA A 162 -5.22 -2.81 -13.65
N ASN A 163 -5.95 -3.03 -12.55
CA ASN A 163 -6.94 -4.12 -12.41
C ASN A 163 -6.35 -5.51 -12.74
N GLU A 164 -5.10 -5.77 -12.35
CA GLU A 164 -4.45 -7.05 -12.63
C GLU A 164 -4.74 -8.11 -11.57
N LEU A 165 -5.12 -7.69 -10.35
CA LEU A 165 -5.26 -8.57 -9.19
C LEU A 165 -6.70 -8.99 -8.91
N ARG A 166 -6.82 -10.15 -8.25
CA ARG A 166 -8.02 -10.75 -7.64
C ARG A 166 -7.58 -11.82 -6.65
N GLY A 167 -8.42 -12.16 -5.67
CA GLY A 167 -8.22 -13.23 -4.70
C GLY A 167 -7.25 -12.89 -3.57
N VAL A 168 -6.67 -11.68 -3.54
CA VAL A 168 -5.68 -11.25 -2.54
C VAL A 168 -6.28 -11.27 -1.13
N PHE A 169 -7.56 -10.93 -1.02
CA PHE A 169 -8.25 -10.85 0.27
C PHE A 169 -9.03 -12.11 0.65
N ALA A 170 -9.13 -13.10 -0.24
CA ALA A 170 -9.82 -14.37 0.02
C ALA A 170 -9.32 -15.08 1.28
N SER A 171 -8.04 -14.85 1.61
CA SER A 171 -7.31 -15.43 2.73
C SER A 171 -7.34 -14.60 4.02
N HIS A 172 -7.79 -13.34 3.95
CA HIS A 172 -7.77 -12.36 5.04
C HIS A 172 -9.17 -11.77 5.27
N GLN A 173 -10.22 -12.55 5.05
CA GLN A 173 -11.62 -12.11 5.11
C GLN A 173 -12.01 -11.53 6.48
N ASP A 174 -11.46 -12.06 7.58
CA ASP A 174 -11.74 -11.58 8.94
C ASP A 174 -11.17 -10.17 9.20
N GLU A 175 -10.08 -9.81 8.52
CA GLU A 175 -9.38 -8.53 8.67
C GLU A 175 -9.89 -7.47 7.69
N LEU A 176 -10.68 -7.89 6.69
CA LEU A 176 -11.22 -6.99 5.66
C LEU A 176 -11.96 -5.77 6.22
N PRO A 177 -12.85 -5.88 7.23
CA PRO A 177 -13.58 -4.72 7.74
C PRO A 177 -12.69 -3.66 8.40
N GLU A 178 -11.51 -4.05 8.89
CA GLU A 178 -10.54 -3.14 9.49
C GLU A 178 -9.71 -2.41 8.42
N VAL A 179 -9.43 -3.11 7.33
CA VAL A 179 -8.53 -2.66 6.25
C VAL A 179 -9.28 -1.90 5.17
N LEU A 180 -10.45 -2.38 4.74
CA LEU A 180 -11.25 -1.84 3.64
C LEU A 180 -12.48 -1.09 4.13
N ASP A 181 -12.86 -0.08 3.36
CA ASP A 181 -14.07 0.73 3.58
C ASP A 181 -15.24 0.30 2.70
N VAL A 182 -15.02 -0.73 1.89
CA VAL A 182 -16.00 -1.31 0.97
C VAL A 182 -16.18 -2.80 1.26
N PRO A 183 -17.31 -3.40 0.84
CA PRO A 183 -17.47 -4.85 0.88
C PRO A 183 -16.39 -5.57 0.08
N ASP A 184 -16.29 -6.89 0.28
CA ASP A 184 -15.26 -7.72 -0.34
C ASP A 184 -15.10 -7.41 -1.86
N PRO A 185 -13.92 -6.90 -2.28
CA PRO A 185 -13.70 -6.46 -3.65
C PRO A 185 -13.64 -7.61 -4.66
N ASP A 186 -13.47 -8.86 -4.20
CA ASP A 186 -13.55 -10.04 -5.04
C ASP A 186 -15.00 -10.36 -5.47
N SER A 187 -15.98 -10.07 -4.60
CA SER A 187 -17.40 -10.35 -4.84
C SER A 187 -18.22 -9.12 -5.29
N THR A 188 -17.67 -7.91 -5.14
CA THR A 188 -18.40 -6.65 -5.38
C THR A 188 -17.90 -5.92 -6.63
N SER A 189 -18.81 -5.42 -7.46
CA SER A 189 -18.44 -4.73 -8.71
C SER A 189 -17.80 -3.36 -8.42
N PRO A 190 -16.96 -2.82 -9.32
CA PRO A 190 -16.38 -1.49 -9.12
C PRO A 190 -17.42 -0.38 -8.90
N ALA A 191 -18.57 -0.45 -9.59
CA ALA A 191 -19.64 0.52 -9.44
C ALA A 191 -20.32 0.42 -8.06
N ASP A 192 -20.58 -0.81 -7.60
CA ASP A 192 -21.19 -1.04 -6.29
C ASP A 192 -20.23 -0.64 -5.16
N ARG A 193 -18.91 -0.84 -5.34
CA ARG A 193 -17.89 -0.33 -4.40
C ARG A 193 -17.91 1.19 -4.30
N THR A 194 -18.04 1.90 -5.43
CA THR A 194 -18.18 3.36 -5.44
C THR A 194 -19.41 3.79 -4.66
N VAL A 195 -20.56 3.14 -4.86
CA VAL A 195 -21.80 3.43 -4.12
C VAL A 195 -21.62 3.19 -2.62
N ALA A 196 -21.13 2.00 -2.25
CA ALA A 196 -20.90 1.64 -0.84
C ALA A 196 -19.93 2.60 -0.14
N ARG A 197 -18.88 3.04 -0.85
CA ARG A 197 -17.94 4.05 -0.34
C ARG A 197 -18.61 5.39 -0.09
N ILE A 198 -19.45 5.86 -1.02
CA ILE A 198 -20.16 7.14 -0.87
C ILE A 198 -21.12 7.07 0.31
N GLU A 199 -21.92 6.00 0.40
CA GLU A 199 -22.86 5.77 1.51
C GLU A 199 -22.13 5.74 2.86
N ARG A 200 -20.96 5.10 2.91
CA ARG A 200 -20.12 5.07 4.10
C ARG A 200 -19.58 6.46 4.46
N GLU A 201 -19.06 7.19 3.50
CA GLU A 201 -18.56 8.56 3.73
C GLU A 201 -19.67 9.50 4.21
N ASP A 202 -20.90 9.35 3.70
CA ASP A 202 -22.07 10.12 4.18
C ASP A 202 -22.45 9.73 5.62
N GLY A 203 -22.32 8.45 5.99
CA GLY A 203 -22.59 7.97 7.35
C GLY A 203 -21.47 8.27 8.35
N ASP A 204 -20.22 8.36 7.89
CA ASP A 204 -19.04 8.60 8.72
C ASP A 204 -18.76 10.12 8.90
N PHE A 205 -19.38 10.99 8.09
CA PHE A 205 -19.32 12.44 8.31
C PHE A 205 -19.99 12.80 9.65
N ASN A 206 -19.27 13.54 10.48
CA ASN A 206 -19.73 13.96 11.80
C ASN A 206 -19.72 15.48 11.86
N GLU A 207 -20.91 16.06 11.98
CA GLU A 207 -21.13 17.50 11.95
C GLU A 207 -20.53 18.20 13.18
N ASP A 208 -20.68 17.61 14.36
CA ASP A 208 -20.19 18.18 15.62
C ASP A 208 -18.65 18.32 15.60
N HIS A 209 -17.93 17.26 15.22
CA HIS A 209 -16.47 17.30 15.09
C HIS A 209 -16.04 18.32 14.04
N TYR A 210 -16.75 18.38 12.91
CA TYR A 210 -16.47 19.37 11.88
C TYR A 210 -16.64 20.81 12.40
N MET A 211 -17.71 21.08 13.14
CA MET A 211 -18.02 22.38 13.74
C MET A 211 -16.98 22.77 14.80
N GLU A 212 -16.58 21.84 15.65
CA GLU A 212 -15.52 22.03 16.64
C GLU A 212 -14.21 22.45 15.97
N ASN A 213 -13.76 21.71 14.95
CA ASN A 213 -12.55 22.06 14.18
C ASN A 213 -12.67 23.35 13.37
N PHE A 214 -13.89 23.80 13.09
CA PHE A 214 -14.13 25.07 12.43
C PHE A 214 -14.00 26.26 13.40
N VAL A 215 -14.43 26.10 14.66
CA VAL A 215 -14.32 27.14 15.70
C VAL A 215 -12.93 27.14 16.32
N GLU A 216 -12.41 25.98 16.70
CA GLU A 216 -11.11 25.79 17.33
C GLU A 216 -10.00 25.57 16.28
N ASP A 217 -9.75 26.59 15.46
CA ASP A 217 -8.84 26.46 14.31
C ASP A 217 -7.36 26.77 14.60
N GLY A 218 -6.98 27.00 15.86
CA GLY A 218 -5.64 27.45 16.26
C GLY A 218 -4.50 26.55 15.76
N ASP A 219 -4.61 25.25 16.00
CA ASP A 219 -3.65 24.26 15.50
C ASP A 219 -3.72 24.14 13.99
N ILE A 220 -4.93 24.14 13.41
CA ILE A 220 -5.15 24.08 11.96
C ILE A 220 -4.43 25.23 11.24
N GLN A 221 -4.47 26.44 11.78
CA GLN A 221 -3.74 27.60 11.23
C GLN A 221 -2.23 27.39 11.26
N SER A 222 -1.70 26.69 12.26
CA SER A 222 -0.28 26.33 12.34
C SER A 222 0.09 25.27 11.29
N LEU A 223 -0.74 24.23 11.13
CA LEU A 223 -0.56 23.18 10.12
C LEU A 223 -0.67 23.74 8.68
N LEU A 224 -1.48 24.77 8.45
CA LEU A 224 -1.55 25.46 7.15
C LEU A 224 -0.26 26.23 6.82
N LYS A 225 0.39 26.80 7.84
CA LYS A 225 1.62 27.62 7.70
C LYS A 225 2.89 26.78 7.64
N CYS A 226 2.83 25.50 7.98
CA CYS A 226 3.99 24.61 8.00
C CYS A 226 4.74 24.59 6.66
N ALA A 227 6.01 24.17 6.71
CA ALA A 227 6.93 24.19 5.58
C ALA A 227 7.43 22.79 5.23
N PRO A 228 6.60 21.96 4.55
CA PRO A 228 7.03 20.64 4.10
C PRO A 228 8.18 20.73 3.09
N TRP A 229 8.88 19.61 2.88
CA TRP A 229 10.03 19.54 1.97
C TRP A 229 9.75 20.06 0.56
N TRP A 230 8.53 19.90 0.03
CA TRP A 230 8.19 20.36 -1.32
C TRP A 230 8.10 21.89 -1.44
N LYS A 231 8.06 22.63 -0.33
CA LYS A 231 8.13 24.10 -0.34
C LYS A 231 9.49 24.60 -0.84
N SER A 232 10.55 23.81 -0.65
CA SER A 232 11.89 24.09 -1.18
C SER A 232 12.04 23.84 -2.68
N LEU A 233 11.05 23.22 -3.33
CA LEU A 233 11.08 22.96 -4.77
C LEU A 233 10.88 24.25 -5.55
N THR A 234 11.83 24.56 -6.42
CA THR A 234 11.76 25.71 -7.32
C THR A 234 10.71 25.49 -8.42
N ALA A 235 10.13 26.59 -8.88
CA ALA A 235 9.13 26.55 -9.95
C ALA A 235 9.74 25.97 -11.24
N PRO A 236 8.97 25.23 -12.07
CA PRO A 236 9.46 24.75 -13.35
C PRO A 236 9.78 25.95 -14.25
N ALA A 237 10.78 25.82 -15.12
CA ALA A 237 11.21 26.86 -16.07
C ALA A 237 10.12 27.34 -17.06
N ILE A 238 8.89 26.82 -16.99
CA ILE A 238 7.76 27.16 -17.85
C ILE A 238 7.10 28.48 -17.41
N ASP A 239 7.17 28.85 -16.13
CA ASP A 239 6.61 30.11 -15.60
C ASP A 239 7.61 31.29 -15.60
N ALA A 240 8.90 31.03 -15.80
CA ALA A 240 9.94 32.05 -15.68
C ALA A 240 10.04 33.00 -16.90
N SER A 241 9.38 32.70 -18.03
CA SER A 241 9.44 33.57 -19.22
C SER A 241 8.47 34.76 -19.18
N LEU A 242 7.73 34.96 -18.08
CA LEU A 242 6.69 36.00 -17.95
C LEU A 242 6.91 36.95 -16.76
N ALA A 243 8.05 36.88 -16.07
CA ALA A 243 8.41 37.92 -15.11
C ALA A 243 8.90 39.17 -15.88
N GLU A 244 8.02 40.15 -15.98
CA GLU A 244 8.23 41.46 -16.61
C GLU A 244 9.53 42.12 -16.12
N THR A 245 10.39 42.50 -17.06
CA THR A 245 11.53 43.38 -16.80
C THR A 245 11.05 44.83 -16.75
N PRO A 246 11.42 45.62 -15.71
CA PRO A 246 11.19 47.05 -15.73
C PRO A 246 12.12 47.71 -16.76
N SER A 247 11.51 48.56 -17.59
CA SER A 247 12.07 49.33 -18.69
C SER A 247 13.30 50.19 -18.34
N LYS A 248 14.28 50.19 -19.26
CA LYS A 248 15.43 51.11 -19.41
C LYS A 248 14.99 52.59 -19.56
N PRO A 249 15.86 53.60 -19.33
CA PRO A 249 16.57 54.28 -20.45
C PRO A 249 17.98 54.83 -20.06
N PRO A 250 18.69 55.65 -20.88
CA PRO A 250 19.51 55.28 -22.05
C PRO A 250 21.03 55.61 -21.90
N ALA A 251 21.82 55.24 -22.92
CA ALA A 251 23.29 55.31 -23.00
C ALA A 251 23.89 56.73 -23.16
N PRO A 252 25.25 56.88 -23.11
CA PRO A 252 25.93 57.15 -24.38
C PRO A 252 27.31 56.47 -24.60
N THR A 253 27.50 56.10 -25.88
CA THR A 253 28.69 56.03 -26.76
C THR A 253 29.93 55.16 -26.48
N PRO A 254 30.60 54.65 -27.55
CA PRO A 254 31.63 53.62 -27.45
C PRO A 254 33.03 54.20 -27.57
N ASP A 255 33.97 53.72 -26.75
CA ASP A 255 35.40 53.86 -27.02
C ASP A 255 36.08 52.49 -27.02
N ALA A 256 36.87 52.30 -28.07
CA ALA A 256 37.64 51.11 -28.35
C ALA A 256 38.94 51.12 -27.55
N SER A 257 39.14 50.12 -26.69
CA SER A 257 40.45 49.59 -26.29
C SER A 257 40.25 48.63 -25.12
N SER A 258 40.26 47.31 -25.39
CA SER A 258 40.94 46.29 -24.58
C SER A 258 40.63 44.91 -25.14
N LEU A 259 41.56 44.40 -25.96
CA LEU A 259 41.64 43.00 -26.37
C LEU A 259 42.36 42.23 -25.26
N ALA A 260 41.64 41.82 -24.23
CA ALA A 260 42.05 40.72 -23.35
C ALA A 260 40.84 40.27 -22.53
N THR A 261 40.61 38.95 -22.52
CA THR A 261 39.64 38.23 -21.67
C THR A 261 38.21 38.12 -22.22
N ASP A 262 38.07 37.47 -23.39
CA ASP A 262 36.79 36.94 -23.88
C ASP A 262 36.89 35.43 -24.14
N MET A 263 37.04 34.65 -23.06
CA MET A 263 36.79 33.21 -23.09
C MET A 263 36.00 32.71 -21.86
N ASP A 264 35.50 33.62 -21.02
CA ASP A 264 34.76 33.32 -19.77
C ASP A 264 33.32 33.91 -19.74
N ARG A 265 32.77 34.34 -20.88
CA ARG A 265 31.41 34.94 -20.94
C ARG A 265 30.41 34.18 -21.81
N LEU A 266 30.55 32.86 -21.93
CA LEU A 266 29.57 31.98 -22.60
C LEU A 266 29.01 30.86 -21.71
N THR A 267 29.24 30.91 -20.41
CA THR A 267 28.56 30.05 -19.42
C THR A 267 27.69 30.88 -18.49
N LEU A 268 26.72 31.61 -19.06
CA LEU A 268 25.48 31.88 -18.34
C LEU A 268 24.62 30.62 -18.39
N THR A 269 25.14 29.54 -17.81
CA THR A 269 24.31 28.47 -17.28
C THR A 269 23.40 29.12 -16.25
N THR A 270 22.14 29.29 -16.63
CA THR A 270 21.02 29.43 -15.69
C THR A 270 21.31 28.47 -14.56
N ALA A 271 21.59 28.99 -13.36
CA ALA A 271 21.81 28.18 -12.18
C ALA A 271 20.48 27.49 -11.86
N MET A 272 20.26 26.34 -12.50
CA MET A 272 19.18 25.43 -12.17
C MET A 272 19.41 25.00 -10.73
N ALA A 273 18.44 25.25 -9.86
CA ALA A 273 18.44 24.63 -8.54
C ALA A 273 18.65 23.11 -8.71
N PRO A 274 19.39 22.46 -7.80
CA PRO A 274 19.68 21.04 -7.94
C PRO A 274 18.36 20.25 -8.00
N PRO A 275 18.27 19.23 -8.87
CA PRO A 275 17.12 18.35 -8.91
C PRO A 275 16.94 17.70 -7.52
N LEU A 276 15.69 17.49 -7.10
CA LEU A 276 15.35 16.83 -5.84
C LEU A 276 16.25 15.61 -5.58
N GLU A 277 17.12 15.66 -4.58
CA GLU A 277 18.06 14.59 -4.25
C GLU A 277 17.43 13.61 -3.27
N PHE A 278 17.67 12.31 -3.48
CA PHE A 278 17.16 11.27 -2.57
C PHE A 278 18.07 11.14 -1.35
N THR A 279 17.48 10.96 -0.17
CA THR A 279 18.20 10.66 1.07
C THR A 279 18.87 9.28 0.98
N GLN A 280 19.81 8.99 1.87
CA GLN A 280 20.48 7.67 1.88
C GLN A 280 19.46 6.54 2.07
N ALA A 281 18.51 6.70 2.99
CA ALA A 281 17.46 5.71 3.23
C ALA A 281 16.58 5.47 1.99
N GLU A 282 16.24 6.54 1.25
CA GLU A 282 15.50 6.42 -0.01
C GLU A 282 16.32 5.69 -1.08
N GLN A 283 17.63 5.94 -1.16
CA GLN A 283 18.50 5.25 -2.10
C GLN A 283 18.63 3.77 -1.76
N ASP A 284 18.80 3.43 -0.49
CA ASP A 284 18.90 2.04 -0.03
C ASP A 284 17.60 1.29 -0.33
N ALA A 285 16.44 1.91 -0.07
CA ALA A 285 15.14 1.36 -0.42
C ALA A 285 14.97 1.16 -1.94
N LEU A 286 15.51 2.05 -2.77
CA LEU A 286 15.47 1.90 -4.23
C LEU A 286 16.41 0.78 -4.72
N VAL A 287 17.56 0.57 -4.08
CA VAL A 287 18.53 -0.48 -4.42
C VAL A 287 17.99 -1.87 -4.07
N GLN A 288 17.31 -2.01 -2.94
CA GLN A 288 16.77 -3.28 -2.47
C GLN A 288 15.59 -3.81 -3.31
N ARG A 289 14.99 -2.96 -4.16
CA ARG A 289 13.77 -3.33 -4.92
C ARG A 289 14.07 -4.11 -6.20
N SER A 290 13.38 -5.23 -6.39
CA SER A 290 13.30 -5.90 -7.68
C SER A 290 12.51 -5.07 -8.71
N THR A 291 13.20 -4.51 -9.71
CA THR A 291 12.59 -3.67 -10.76
C THR A 291 11.86 -4.52 -11.80
N ARG A 292 10.69 -5.06 -11.44
CA ARG A 292 9.80 -5.70 -12.43
C ARG A 292 9.26 -4.62 -13.37
N LYS A 293 9.47 -4.80 -14.68
CA LYS A 293 8.90 -3.90 -15.69
C LYS A 293 7.39 -4.05 -15.71
N MET A 294 6.68 -3.04 -15.22
CA MET A 294 5.22 -2.98 -15.28
C MET A 294 4.76 -2.54 -16.68
N LEU A 295 4.01 -3.41 -17.35
CA LEU A 295 3.49 -3.17 -18.69
C LEU A 295 2.06 -2.61 -18.61
N VAL A 296 1.94 -1.30 -18.39
CA VAL A 296 0.62 -0.65 -18.35
C VAL A 296 0.09 -0.37 -19.75
N THR A 297 -1.10 -0.88 -20.04
CA THR A 297 -1.80 -0.64 -21.32
C THR A 297 -2.10 0.85 -21.51
N LYS A 298 -2.43 1.27 -22.74
CA LYS A 298 -2.80 2.68 -22.98
C LYS A 298 -4.06 3.10 -22.20
N VAL A 299 -4.99 2.17 -21.98
CA VAL A 299 -6.27 2.41 -21.31
C VAL A 299 -6.05 2.59 -19.80
N ASP A 300 -5.11 1.84 -19.22
CA ASP A 300 -4.87 1.86 -17.78
C ASP A 300 -3.97 3.00 -17.31
N ARG A 301 -3.20 3.64 -18.21
CA ARG A 301 -2.29 4.74 -17.84
C ARG A 301 -2.97 5.93 -17.17
N GLY A 302 -4.17 6.28 -17.62
CA GLY A 302 -4.95 7.39 -17.04
C GLY A 302 -5.37 7.05 -15.61
N PRO A 303 -6.13 5.96 -15.41
CA PRO A 303 -6.51 5.46 -14.09
C PRO A 303 -5.32 5.23 -13.14
N SER A 304 -4.21 4.65 -13.61
CA SER A 304 -2.99 4.49 -12.79
C SER A 304 -2.38 5.81 -12.35
N LEU A 305 -2.44 6.86 -13.19
CA LEU A 305 -2.00 8.19 -12.79
C LEU A 305 -2.95 8.84 -11.77
N LEU A 306 -4.26 8.60 -11.91
CA LEU A 306 -5.26 9.08 -10.95
C LEU A 306 -5.11 8.39 -9.58
N ALA A 307 -4.86 7.08 -9.57
CA ALA A 307 -4.50 6.32 -8.37
C ALA A 307 -3.23 6.88 -7.70
N LEU A 308 -2.20 7.21 -8.49
CA LEU A 308 -1.00 7.87 -7.97
C LEU A 308 -1.31 9.23 -7.34
N ILE A 309 -2.17 10.02 -7.98
CA ILE A 309 -2.58 11.33 -7.46
C ILE A 309 -3.29 11.18 -6.11
N ASP A 310 -4.21 10.22 -5.98
CA ASP A 310 -4.95 9.95 -4.75
C ASP A 310 -4.04 9.53 -3.58
N VAL A 311 -3.04 8.67 -3.85
CA VAL A 311 -2.03 8.31 -2.86
C VAL A 311 -1.20 9.53 -2.45
N VAL A 312 -0.79 10.37 -3.41
CA VAL A 312 0.02 11.57 -3.12
C VAL A 312 -0.79 12.67 -2.42
N LEU A 313 -2.10 12.76 -2.65
CA LEU A 313 -3.01 13.63 -1.89
C LEU A 313 -3.06 13.22 -0.42
N SER A 314 -3.25 11.93 -0.17
CA SER A 314 -3.29 11.37 1.17
C SER A 314 -1.95 11.55 1.89
N TYR A 315 -0.83 11.33 1.19
CA TYR A 315 0.51 11.64 1.70
C TYR A 315 0.72 13.13 2.02
N ALA A 316 0.31 14.03 1.11
CA ALA A 316 0.49 15.46 1.30
C ALA A 316 -0.31 15.98 2.51
N LEU A 317 -1.52 15.45 2.72
CA LEU A 317 -2.29 15.70 3.92
C LEU A 317 -1.58 15.13 5.17
N ALA A 318 -1.08 13.89 5.11
CA ALA A 318 -0.34 13.25 6.21
C ALA A 318 0.77 14.14 6.75
N VAL A 319 1.67 14.56 5.87
CA VAL A 319 2.83 15.38 6.23
C VAL A 319 2.39 16.72 6.81
N ARG A 320 1.25 17.28 6.39
CA ARG A 320 0.74 18.51 7.01
C ARG A 320 0.24 18.29 8.41
N LEU A 321 -0.44 17.20 8.67
CA LEU A 321 -0.93 16.85 10.00
C LEU A 321 0.25 16.61 10.95
N GLU A 322 1.39 16.14 10.44
CA GLU A 322 2.69 16.08 11.13
C GLU A 322 3.48 17.40 11.10
N ALA A 323 2.82 18.55 10.95
CA ALA A 323 3.45 19.88 10.93
C ALA A 323 4.62 20.04 9.91
N GLY A 324 4.66 19.22 8.85
CA GLY A 324 5.66 19.25 7.79
C GLY A 324 6.78 18.22 7.94
N ASP A 325 6.81 17.45 9.03
CA ASP A 325 7.82 16.43 9.31
C ASP A 325 7.56 15.11 8.55
N GLU A 326 8.53 14.20 8.61
CA GLU A 326 8.40 12.88 7.98
C GLU A 326 7.35 12.02 8.69
N ILE A 327 6.44 11.42 7.92
CA ILE A 327 5.36 10.60 8.47
C ILE A 327 5.82 9.20 8.92
N SER A 328 7.09 8.85 8.72
CA SER A 328 7.63 7.52 9.00
C SER A 328 7.59 7.13 10.48
N ASP A 329 7.63 8.13 11.36
CA ASP A 329 7.70 7.93 12.80
C ASP A 329 6.31 7.95 13.47
N ASN A 330 5.26 8.35 12.74
CA ASN A 330 3.90 8.34 13.27
C ASN A 330 3.23 6.96 13.04
N PRO A 331 2.87 6.22 14.11
CA PRO A 331 2.17 4.94 13.98
C PRO A 331 0.78 5.07 13.33
N GLU A 332 0.11 6.22 13.46
CA GLU A 332 -1.21 6.49 12.87
C GLU A 332 -1.14 6.85 11.38
N ALA A 333 0.06 7.06 10.83
CA ALA A 333 0.22 7.45 9.43
C ALA A 333 -0.27 6.36 8.46
N SER A 334 -0.10 5.08 8.78
CA SER A 334 -0.61 3.97 7.97
C SER A 334 -2.14 3.99 7.91
N TRP A 335 -2.80 4.18 9.06
CA TRP A 335 -4.25 4.31 9.17
C TRP A 335 -4.73 5.53 8.40
N MET A 336 -4.16 6.70 8.67
CA MET A 336 -4.60 7.94 8.06
C MET A 336 -4.43 7.93 6.54
N VAL A 337 -3.28 7.50 6.01
CA VAL A 337 -3.07 7.45 4.56
C VAL A 337 -4.01 6.44 3.89
N SER A 338 -4.20 5.26 4.51
CA SER A 338 -5.09 4.23 3.94
C SER A 338 -6.56 4.65 3.98
N LYS A 339 -7.02 5.28 5.07
CA LYS A 339 -8.38 5.78 5.21
C LYS A 339 -8.64 6.99 4.34
N VAL A 340 -7.72 7.93 4.19
CA VAL A 340 -7.97 9.07 3.28
C VAL A 340 -7.91 8.65 1.80
N CYS A 341 -7.05 7.67 1.46
CA CYS A 341 -6.88 7.21 0.07
C CYS A 341 -7.93 6.17 -0.35
N ALA A 342 -8.94 6.59 -1.11
CA ALA A 342 -9.98 5.70 -1.61
C ALA A 342 -9.47 4.65 -2.62
N THR A 343 -8.36 4.91 -3.31
CA THR A 343 -7.67 3.89 -4.13
C THR A 343 -7.26 2.69 -3.27
N LEU A 344 -6.81 2.94 -2.04
CA LEU A 344 -6.37 1.90 -1.11
C LEU A 344 -7.58 1.26 -0.42
N SER A 345 -8.22 1.96 0.53
CA SER A 345 -9.30 1.41 1.36
C SER A 345 -10.60 1.13 0.59
N GLY A 346 -10.88 1.87 -0.48
CA GLY A 346 -12.09 1.71 -1.29
C GLY A 346 -11.91 0.85 -2.55
N MET A 347 -10.68 0.42 -2.87
CA MET A 347 -10.37 -0.24 -4.15
C MET A 347 -10.94 0.51 -5.37
N GLU A 348 -10.94 1.84 -5.28
CA GLU A 348 -11.59 2.74 -6.21
C GLU A 348 -10.78 2.87 -7.50
N ARG A 349 -11.49 2.91 -8.64
CA ARG A 349 -10.87 3.09 -9.95
C ARG A 349 -11.37 4.38 -10.58
N PHE A 350 -10.61 5.44 -10.37
CA PHE A 350 -10.96 6.75 -10.87
C PHE A 350 -10.86 6.87 -12.39
N THR A 351 -11.78 7.67 -12.94
CA THR A 351 -11.86 8.00 -14.38
C THR A 351 -11.58 9.48 -14.66
N SER A 352 -11.61 10.35 -13.64
CA SER A 352 -11.35 11.79 -13.77
C SER A 352 -10.64 12.35 -12.54
N LEU A 353 -9.93 13.46 -12.71
CA LEU A 353 -9.30 14.19 -11.60
C LEU A 353 -10.36 14.76 -10.64
N HIS A 354 -11.48 15.26 -11.18
CA HIS A 354 -12.57 15.80 -10.37
C HIS A 354 -13.12 14.76 -9.39
N ALA A 355 -13.31 13.51 -9.83
CA ALA A 355 -13.75 12.41 -8.96
C ALA A 355 -12.73 12.08 -7.86
N VAL A 356 -11.42 12.08 -8.18
CA VAL A 356 -10.35 11.90 -7.18
C VAL A 356 -10.41 12.98 -6.12
N LEU A 357 -10.43 14.26 -6.55
CA LEU A 357 -10.43 15.39 -5.64
C LEU A 357 -11.69 15.45 -4.78
N THR A 358 -12.85 15.13 -5.36
CA THR A 358 -14.12 15.07 -4.61
C THR A 358 -14.08 14.02 -3.53
N THR A 359 -13.62 12.81 -3.89
CA THR A 359 -13.47 11.71 -2.94
C THR A 359 -12.46 12.08 -1.85
N PHE A 360 -11.29 12.59 -2.23
CA PHE A 360 -10.29 13.05 -1.26
C PHE A 360 -10.83 14.12 -0.31
N THR A 361 -11.55 15.14 -0.82
CA THR A 361 -12.11 16.21 0.01
C THR A 361 -13.14 15.67 0.99
N ARG A 362 -14.05 14.78 0.56
CA ARG A 362 -15.00 14.11 1.46
C ARG A 362 -14.26 13.39 2.59
N ARG A 363 -13.31 12.52 2.24
CA ARG A 363 -12.57 11.68 3.19
C ARG A 363 -11.67 12.49 4.13
N ALA A 364 -11.08 13.58 3.65
CA ALA A 364 -10.29 14.51 4.47
C ALA A 364 -11.14 15.27 5.51
N LEU A 365 -12.46 15.34 5.32
CA LEU A 365 -13.41 15.94 6.25
C LEU A 365 -14.12 14.91 7.14
N CYS A 366 -13.98 13.60 6.87
CA CYS A 366 -14.56 12.53 7.71
C CYS A 366 -13.56 11.91 8.68
N TYR A 367 -12.35 11.57 8.22
CA TYR A 367 -11.51 10.62 8.96
C TYR A 367 -10.37 11.23 9.80
N PRO A 368 -9.59 12.20 9.30
CA PRO A 368 -8.46 12.74 10.06
C PRO A 368 -8.88 13.38 11.38
N LEU A 369 -7.90 13.57 12.27
CA LEU A 369 -8.07 14.31 13.52
C LEU A 369 -8.54 15.76 13.25
N TYR A 370 -7.91 16.43 12.28
CA TYR A 370 -8.23 17.79 11.86
C TYR A 370 -9.05 17.80 10.56
N ARG A 371 -10.34 18.08 10.65
CA ARG A 371 -11.34 18.01 9.57
C ARG A 371 -11.70 19.41 9.10
N HIS A 372 -10.82 20.00 8.29
CA HIS A 372 -11.00 21.39 7.87
C HIS A 372 -10.79 21.58 6.36
N ARG A 373 -11.73 22.29 5.72
CA ARG A 373 -11.76 22.50 4.26
C ARG A 373 -10.49 23.16 3.74
N ALA A 374 -9.91 24.08 4.51
CA ALA A 374 -8.67 24.73 4.10
C ALA A 374 -7.48 23.77 4.05
N LEU A 375 -7.42 22.76 4.94
CA LEU A 375 -6.38 21.74 4.90
C LEU A 375 -6.53 20.87 3.66
N ALA A 376 -7.75 20.43 3.34
CA ALA A 376 -8.03 19.67 2.13
C ALA A 376 -7.62 20.45 0.87
N ARG A 377 -8.08 21.70 0.71
CA ARG A 377 -7.69 22.55 -0.44
C ARG A 377 -6.19 22.78 -0.51
N ARG A 378 -5.52 22.91 0.64
CA ARG A 378 -4.08 23.12 0.69
C ARG A 378 -3.32 21.87 0.25
N ALA A 379 -3.70 20.69 0.74
CA ALA A 379 -3.13 19.41 0.34
C ALA A 379 -3.27 19.17 -1.17
N ILE A 380 -4.41 19.54 -1.78
CA ILE A 380 -4.59 19.50 -3.24
C ILE A 380 -3.52 20.31 -3.98
N LEU A 381 -3.22 21.52 -3.51
CA LEU A 381 -2.17 22.37 -4.11
C LEU A 381 -0.76 21.84 -3.85
N ASP A 382 -0.53 21.20 -2.71
CA ASP A 382 0.73 20.55 -2.40
C ASP A 382 0.99 19.36 -3.31
N THR A 383 -0.02 18.51 -3.56
CA THR A 383 0.09 17.40 -4.51
C THR A 383 0.46 17.88 -5.90
N HIS A 384 -0.19 18.95 -6.39
CA HIS A 384 0.24 19.59 -7.64
C HIS A 384 1.71 20.01 -7.58
N THR A 385 2.16 20.61 -6.47
CA THR A 385 3.54 21.07 -6.29
C THR A 385 4.54 19.91 -6.30
N ILE A 386 4.25 18.82 -5.58
CA ILE A 386 5.05 17.59 -5.53
C ILE A 386 5.21 17.00 -6.94
N LEU A 387 4.10 16.85 -7.67
CA LEU A 387 4.09 16.19 -8.98
C LEU A 387 4.59 17.08 -10.13
N ALA A 388 4.31 18.37 -10.09
CA ALA A 388 4.70 19.31 -11.14
C ALA A 388 6.15 19.83 -10.98
N ARG A 389 6.59 20.12 -9.75
CA ARG A 389 7.94 20.64 -9.48
C ARG A 389 8.92 19.55 -9.11
N GLY A 390 8.50 18.61 -8.27
CA GLY A 390 9.31 17.44 -7.90
C GLY A 390 9.36 16.40 -9.02
N GLY A 391 8.40 16.46 -9.95
CA GLY A 391 8.34 15.57 -11.09
C GLY A 391 8.24 14.11 -10.66
N ARG A 392 8.89 13.24 -11.44
CA ARG A 392 8.97 11.81 -11.15
C ARG A 392 9.61 11.52 -9.79
N ARG A 393 10.65 12.28 -9.42
CA ARG A 393 11.38 12.07 -8.15
C ARG A 393 10.51 12.42 -6.95
N GLY A 394 9.69 13.47 -7.05
CA GLY A 394 8.72 13.83 -6.02
C GLY A 394 7.65 12.75 -5.80
N ALA A 395 7.17 12.15 -6.89
CA ALA A 395 6.24 11.01 -6.81
C ALA A 395 6.89 9.78 -6.15
N ILE A 396 8.15 9.46 -6.51
CA ILE A 396 8.88 8.34 -5.90
C ILE A 396 9.07 8.55 -4.41
N ARG A 397 9.49 9.74 -3.97
CA ARG A 397 9.64 10.09 -2.55
C ARG A 397 8.33 9.88 -1.77
N ALA A 398 7.23 10.43 -2.27
CA ALA A 398 5.91 10.27 -1.64
C ALA A 398 5.52 8.79 -1.51
N LEU A 399 5.69 8.02 -2.59
CA LEU A 399 5.38 6.59 -2.58
C LEU A 399 6.30 5.77 -1.65
N LEU A 400 7.59 6.11 -1.54
CA LEU A 400 8.51 5.45 -0.62
C LEU A 400 8.13 5.71 0.85
N ALA A 401 7.73 6.94 1.18
CA ALA A 401 7.25 7.28 2.52
C ALA A 401 5.96 6.50 2.86
N VAL A 402 5.00 6.47 1.94
CA VAL A 402 3.76 5.68 2.10
C VAL A 402 4.07 4.18 2.21
N HIS A 403 4.98 3.66 1.39
CA HIS A 403 5.41 2.27 1.46
C HIS A 403 6.00 1.94 2.83
N HIS A 404 6.85 2.82 3.37
CA HIS A 404 7.51 2.61 4.65
C HIS A 404 6.50 2.49 5.81
N VAL A 405 5.52 3.40 5.89
CA VAL A 405 4.52 3.36 6.97
C VAL A 405 3.60 2.14 6.85
N LEU A 406 3.17 1.77 5.64
CA LEU A 406 2.33 0.60 5.42
C LEU A 406 3.09 -0.72 5.68
N ALA A 407 4.39 -0.76 5.41
CA ALA A 407 5.22 -1.95 5.65
C ALA A 407 5.41 -2.27 7.14
N ARG A 408 5.07 -1.35 8.04
CA ARG A 408 5.16 -1.52 9.50
C ARG A 408 3.82 -1.89 10.13
N ASP A 409 2.70 -1.61 9.45
CA ASP A 409 1.33 -1.91 9.92
C ASP A 409 0.84 -3.32 9.59
N ASP A 410 0.50 -4.11 10.63
CA ASP A 410 0.17 -5.54 10.54
C ASP A 410 -0.99 -5.89 9.60
N THR A 411 -1.91 -4.95 9.37
CA THR A 411 -3.11 -5.20 8.55
C THR A 411 -3.01 -4.49 7.19
N ARG A 412 -2.35 -3.33 7.13
CA ARG A 412 -2.33 -2.44 5.94
C ARG A 412 -1.16 -2.68 4.99
N PHE A 413 -0.21 -3.54 5.34
CA PHE A 413 0.93 -3.87 4.47
C PHE A 413 0.51 -4.45 3.12
N VAL A 414 -0.66 -5.10 3.05
CA VAL A 414 -1.22 -5.64 1.82
C VAL A 414 -1.38 -4.58 0.73
N PHE A 415 -1.61 -3.32 1.09
CA PHE A 415 -1.68 -2.21 0.14
C PHE A 415 -0.35 -1.97 -0.59
N ASN A 416 0.78 -2.30 0.02
CA ASN A 416 2.07 -2.23 -0.67
C ASN A 416 2.10 -3.19 -1.85
N THR A 417 1.67 -4.43 -1.64
CA THR A 417 1.58 -5.40 -2.72
C THR A 417 0.56 -4.98 -3.78
N VAL A 418 -0.65 -4.59 -3.37
CA VAL A 418 -1.78 -4.37 -4.30
C VAL A 418 -1.60 -3.10 -5.14
N TRP A 419 -1.03 -2.04 -4.55
CA TRP A 419 -0.98 -0.71 -5.16
C TRP A 419 0.41 -0.08 -5.15
N ILE A 420 1.06 0.04 -3.99
CA ILE A 420 2.23 0.92 -3.86
C ILE A 420 3.45 0.37 -4.62
N ASP A 421 3.71 -0.94 -4.54
CA ASP A 421 4.84 -1.56 -5.21
C ASP A 421 4.73 -1.55 -6.74
N PRO A 422 3.57 -1.92 -7.34
CA PRO A 422 3.35 -1.73 -8.76
C PRO A 422 3.44 -0.26 -9.19
N LEU A 423 2.89 0.68 -8.41
CA LEU A 423 2.97 2.12 -8.69
C LEU A 423 4.42 2.61 -8.67
N LEU A 424 5.20 2.25 -7.66
CA LEU A 424 6.62 2.57 -7.56
C LEU A 424 7.39 2.01 -8.76
N ASN A 425 7.21 0.74 -9.08
CA ASN A 425 7.89 0.10 -10.20
C ASN A 425 7.50 0.73 -11.54
N TRP A 426 6.24 1.13 -11.72
CA TRP A 426 5.77 1.84 -12.91
C TRP A 426 6.37 3.24 -13.03
N VAL A 427 6.39 4.02 -11.95
CA VAL A 427 6.95 5.37 -11.92
C VAL A 427 8.46 5.33 -12.10
N ILE A 428 9.17 4.43 -11.41
CA ILE A 428 10.63 4.24 -11.55
C ILE A 428 10.99 3.84 -12.99
N GLY A 429 10.25 2.88 -13.57
CA GLY A 429 10.43 2.43 -14.96
C GLY A 429 10.08 3.49 -16.02
N MET A 430 9.38 4.56 -15.63
CA MET A 430 9.09 5.69 -16.49
C MET A 430 10.28 6.65 -16.53
N GLY A 431 10.79 7.00 -17.70
CA GLY A 431 11.79 8.07 -17.83
C GLY A 431 11.19 9.47 -17.64
N ASP A 432 12.00 10.46 -17.23
CA ASP A 432 11.55 11.84 -16.93
C ASP A 432 10.83 12.52 -18.11
N ALA A 433 11.24 12.23 -19.34
CA ALA A 433 10.59 12.75 -20.55
C ALA A 433 9.18 12.17 -20.74
N LYS A 434 9.00 10.87 -20.44
CA LYS A 434 7.68 10.21 -20.50
C LYS A 434 6.78 10.73 -19.39
N TRP A 435 7.31 10.88 -18.17
CA TRP A 435 6.60 11.49 -17.04
C TRP A 435 6.09 12.89 -17.40
N SER A 436 6.99 13.77 -17.84
CA SER A 436 6.65 15.15 -18.21
C SER A 436 5.58 15.22 -19.30
N THR A 437 5.62 14.30 -20.27
CA THR A 437 4.62 14.23 -21.34
C THR A 437 3.26 13.74 -20.82
N LEU A 438 3.27 12.71 -19.97
CA LEU A 438 2.07 12.15 -19.37
C LEU A 438 1.38 13.19 -18.47
N TRP A 439 2.15 13.82 -17.58
CA TRP A 439 1.66 14.88 -16.70
C TRP A 439 1.07 16.04 -17.50
N ARG A 440 1.77 16.54 -18.54
CA ARG A 440 1.26 17.63 -19.39
C ARG A 440 -0.05 17.26 -20.09
N LYS A 441 -0.20 16.02 -20.57
CA LYS A 441 -1.43 15.53 -21.20
C LYS A 441 -2.60 15.51 -20.22
N MET A 442 -2.37 15.02 -19.00
CA MET A 442 -3.39 15.04 -17.94
C MET A 442 -3.82 16.47 -17.64
N MET A 443 -2.85 17.36 -17.43
CA MET A 443 -3.12 18.75 -17.11
C MET A 443 -3.85 19.50 -18.24
N ALA A 444 -3.52 19.21 -19.50
CA ALA A 444 -4.22 19.78 -20.65
C ALA A 444 -5.65 19.24 -20.81
N ALA A 445 -5.93 18.00 -20.38
CA ALA A 445 -7.26 17.42 -20.43
C ALA A 445 -8.24 18.03 -19.41
N VAL A 446 -7.72 18.69 -18.37
CA VAL A 446 -8.50 19.30 -17.28
C VAL A 446 -8.58 20.83 -17.39
N ALA A 447 -7.68 21.43 -18.18
CA ALA A 447 -7.66 22.88 -18.41
C ALA A 447 -8.82 23.31 -19.34
N ASN A 448 -9.42 24.45 -19.04
CA ASN A 448 -10.40 25.07 -19.92
C ASN A 448 -9.72 25.64 -21.18
N GLU A 449 -10.52 25.92 -22.22
CA GLU A 449 -10.00 26.51 -23.46
C GLU A 449 -9.33 27.86 -23.18
N GLY A 450 -8.05 27.98 -23.53
CA GLY A 450 -7.24 29.18 -23.28
C GLY A 450 -6.68 29.33 -21.85
N GLU A 451 -6.95 28.38 -20.94
CA GLU A 451 -6.43 28.41 -19.57
C GLU A 451 -4.95 27.99 -19.52
N THR A 452 -4.13 28.74 -18.78
CA THR A 452 -2.72 28.38 -18.55
C THR A 452 -2.65 27.13 -17.67
N VAL A 453 -2.12 26.06 -18.24
CA VAL A 453 -1.95 24.76 -17.59
C VAL A 453 -0.99 24.86 -16.40
N GLY A 454 -1.46 24.52 -15.19
CA GLY A 454 -0.62 24.55 -13.99
C GLY A 454 -1.43 24.66 -12.70
N GLN A 455 -0.85 25.33 -11.70
CA GLN A 455 -1.41 25.43 -10.35
C GLN A 455 -2.80 26.09 -10.33
N LYS A 456 -3.06 27.03 -11.25
CA LYS A 456 -4.37 27.71 -11.36
C LYS A 456 -5.51 26.71 -11.69
N VAL A 457 -5.25 25.73 -12.55
CA VAL A 457 -6.23 24.68 -12.89
C VAL A 457 -6.58 23.88 -11.63
N TRP A 458 -5.59 23.46 -10.85
CA TRP A 458 -5.82 22.71 -9.60
C TRP A 458 -6.51 23.54 -8.53
N ALA A 459 -6.17 24.83 -8.41
CA ALA A 459 -6.84 25.74 -7.49
C ALA A 459 -8.32 25.93 -7.87
N ARG A 460 -8.62 26.04 -9.17
CA ARG A 460 -9.99 26.15 -9.69
C ARG A 460 -10.77 24.86 -9.43
N VAL A 461 -10.27 23.71 -9.88
CA VAL A 461 -10.97 22.41 -9.70
C VAL A 461 -11.12 22.09 -8.22
N GLY A 462 -10.09 22.36 -7.40
CA GLY A 462 -10.20 22.19 -5.95
C GLY A 462 -11.26 23.08 -5.31
N LYS A 463 -11.48 24.31 -5.83
CA LYS A 463 -12.55 25.19 -5.36
C LYS A 463 -13.94 24.73 -5.84
N GLU A 464 -14.04 24.24 -7.08
CA GLU A 464 -15.27 23.67 -7.63
C GLU A 464 -15.72 22.47 -6.77
N VAL A 465 -14.81 21.54 -6.53
CA VAL A 465 -15.01 20.35 -5.69
C VAL A 465 -15.38 20.72 -4.25
N ASP A 466 -14.64 21.63 -3.62
CA ASP A 466 -14.95 22.11 -2.27
C ASP A 466 -16.36 22.73 -2.19
N GLY A 467 -16.79 23.44 -3.23
CA GLY A 467 -18.16 23.99 -3.32
C GLY A 467 -19.23 22.94 -3.61
N GLU A 468 -18.90 21.82 -4.25
CA GLU A 468 -19.81 20.69 -4.44
C GLU A 468 -20.03 19.93 -3.12
N VAL A 469 -18.95 19.54 -2.45
CA VAL A 469 -19.01 18.87 -1.14
C VAL A 469 -19.71 19.76 -0.10
N ALA A 470 -19.40 21.07 -0.10
CA ALA A 470 -20.07 22.02 0.81
C ALA A 470 -21.59 22.10 0.60
N ARG A 471 -22.07 21.97 -0.65
CA ARG A 471 -23.52 21.93 -0.93
C ARG A 471 -24.14 20.58 -0.57
N GLU A 472 -23.44 19.51 -0.85
CA GLU A 472 -23.88 18.14 -0.56
C GLU A 472 -24.10 17.93 0.95
N TRP A 473 -23.11 18.28 1.77
CA TRP A 473 -23.15 18.15 3.23
C TRP A 473 -23.60 19.40 3.97
N ARG A 474 -24.06 20.43 3.24
CA ARG A 474 -24.55 21.69 3.81
C ARG A 474 -23.57 22.35 4.77
N LEU A 475 -22.27 22.26 4.49
CA LEU A 475 -21.20 22.72 5.39
C LEU A 475 -21.35 24.19 5.80
N GLU A 476 -21.85 25.05 4.91
CA GLU A 476 -22.09 26.46 5.22
C GLU A 476 -23.15 26.67 6.32
N GLN A 477 -24.11 25.75 6.46
CA GLN A 477 -25.11 25.79 7.54
C GLN A 477 -24.47 25.40 8.87
N TRP A 478 -23.64 24.36 8.88
CA TRP A 478 -22.88 23.95 10.07
C TRP A 478 -21.89 25.02 10.51
N GLU A 479 -21.16 25.63 9.58
CA GLU A 479 -20.26 26.76 9.87
C GLU A 479 -21.01 27.99 10.40
N ALA A 480 -22.26 28.23 9.97
CA ALA A 480 -23.09 29.31 10.50
C ALA A 480 -23.55 29.00 11.93
N LEU A 481 -24.04 27.78 12.18
CA LEU A 481 -24.46 27.31 13.49
C LEU A 481 -23.30 27.33 14.49
N ALA A 482 -22.11 26.89 14.08
CA ALA A 482 -20.94 26.86 14.95
C ALA A 482 -20.52 28.25 15.43
N ARG A 483 -20.65 29.27 14.57
CA ARG A 483 -20.41 30.67 14.96
C ARG A 483 -21.45 31.20 15.93
N GLU A 484 -22.70 30.75 15.83
CA GLU A 484 -23.77 31.16 16.73
C GLU A 484 -23.52 30.58 18.14
N ILE A 485 -23.26 29.28 18.23
CA ILE A 485 -22.93 28.60 19.50
C ILE A 485 -21.71 29.25 20.16
N ALA A 486 -20.64 29.49 19.41
CA ALA A 486 -19.42 30.10 19.95
C ALA A 486 -19.62 31.54 20.47
N VAL A 487 -20.65 32.26 20.00
CA VAL A 487 -20.98 33.60 20.51
C VAL A 487 -21.82 33.48 21.79
N GLU A 488 -22.77 32.55 21.84
CA GLU A 488 -23.59 32.30 23.04
C GLU A 488 -22.76 31.87 24.25
N ASP A 489 -21.73 31.05 24.05
CA ASP A 489 -20.84 30.61 25.13
C ASP A 489 -20.07 31.79 25.75
N VAL A 490 -19.60 32.73 24.91
CA VAL A 490 -18.88 33.94 25.38
C VAL A 490 -19.81 34.90 26.12
N ASP A 491 -21.04 35.10 25.64
CA ASP A 491 -22.02 35.96 26.30
C ASP A 491 -22.51 35.36 27.64
N SER A 492 -22.47 34.03 27.81
CA SER A 492 -22.86 33.36 29.06
C SER A 492 -21.78 33.45 30.16
N ASP A 493 -20.50 33.45 29.80
CA ASP A 493 -19.39 33.62 30.75
C ASP A 493 -19.32 35.06 31.30
N ASP A 494 -19.80 36.06 30.55
CA ASP A 494 -19.85 37.48 30.96
C ASP A 494 -21.05 37.81 31.88
N GLU A 495 -22.06 36.94 32.00
CA GLU A 495 -23.21 37.14 32.90
C GLU A 495 -23.01 36.55 34.32
N ASP A 496 -21.94 35.77 34.53
CA ASP A 496 -21.61 35.11 35.82
C ASP A 496 -20.47 35.80 36.63
N GLU A 497 -19.95 36.95 36.17
CA GLU A 497 -19.06 37.88 36.94
C GLU A 497 -19.83 39.07 37.57
#